data_AF-A0AAU5DTM4-F1
#
_entry.id   AF-A0AAU5DTM4-F1
#
_cell.length_a   1.000
_cell.length_b   1.000
_cell.length_c   1.000
_cell.angle_alpha   90.00
_cell.angle_beta   90.00
_cell.angle_gamma   90.00
#
_symmetry.space_group_name_H-M   'P 1'
#
loop_
_entity.id
_entity.type
_entity.pdbx_description
1 polymer ?
#
loop_
_entity_poly.entity_id
_entity_poly.type
_entity_poly.pdbx_seq_one_letter_code
_entity_poly.pdbx_strand_id
1 'polypeptide(L)'
;MIAWMHRTPHWVVTVVCATAAGLLLVGAVAHVTDLLHHGLQAYDWAPRWLNFYWSSLALLDLLAAVLLISGKRRGTELACAIMATDLAANWYAAYGIQHSNLAAQPGLQRLVAFTAFVLGTAPFVRRHLS
;
A
#
# COMPACT_ATOMS: atom_id res chain seq x y z
N MET A 1 31.79 23.82 -14.99
CA MET A 1 30.34 24.03 -15.21
C MET A 1 29.80 22.67 -15.63
N ILE A 2 29.15 21.85 -14.82
CA ILE A 2 27.87 22.02 -14.12
C ILE A 2 27.92 21.15 -12.86
N ALA A 3 27.94 21.75 -11.67
CA ALA A 3 27.88 21.06 -10.37
C ALA A 3 26.65 21.53 -9.58
N TRP A 4 25.55 21.79 -10.30
CA TRP A 4 24.26 22.16 -9.75
C TRP A 4 23.32 20.98 -10.02
N MET A 5 22.69 20.44 -8.97
CA MET A 5 21.62 19.40 -8.94
C MET A 5 21.88 18.18 -8.03
N HIS A 6 22.64 18.29 -6.93
CA HIS A 6 22.75 17.23 -5.92
C HIS A 6 22.27 17.61 -4.52
N ARG A 7 21.20 18.41 -4.42
CA ARG A 7 20.35 18.39 -3.22
C ARG A 7 18.95 18.06 -3.66
N THR A 8 18.59 16.79 -3.55
CA THR A 8 17.19 16.43 -3.70
C THR A 8 16.42 17.14 -2.59
N PRO A 9 15.40 17.94 -2.90
CA PRO A 9 14.79 18.76 -1.87
C PRO A 9 14.07 17.88 -0.85
N HIS A 10 14.28 18.13 0.44
CA HIS A 10 13.58 17.41 1.51
C HIS A 10 12.05 17.48 1.36
N TRP A 11 11.52 18.55 0.75
CA TRP A 11 10.08 18.68 0.47
C TRP A 11 9.56 17.59 -0.48
N VAL A 12 10.38 17.10 -1.42
CA VAL A 12 9.98 16.02 -2.34
C VAL A 12 9.79 14.73 -1.56
N VAL A 13 10.72 14.41 -0.65
CA VAL A 13 10.62 13.24 0.22
C VAL A 13 9.37 13.35 1.11
N THR A 14 9.13 14.52 1.70
CA THR A 14 7.94 14.76 2.53
C THR A 14 6.65 14.57 1.73
N VAL A 15 6.55 15.11 0.51
CA VAL A 15 5.35 14.95 -0.34
C VAL A 15 5.13 13.49 -0.71
N VAL A 16 6.18 12.74 -1.04
CA VAL A 16 6.07 11.31 -1.34
C VAL A 16 5.60 10.54 -0.11
N CYS A 17 6.20 10.76 1.05
CA CYS A 17 5.81 10.13 2.31
C CYS A 17 4.37 10.48 2.70
N ALA A 18 3.97 11.75 2.58
CA ALA A 18 2.62 12.20 2.90
C ALA A 18 1.59 11.59 1.95
N THR A 19 1.88 11.53 0.65
CA THR A 19 1.02 10.88 -0.35
C THR A 19 0.87 9.39 -0.05
N ALA A 20 1.98 8.69 0.19
CA ALA A 20 1.96 7.27 0.51
C ALA A 20 1.20 6.98 1.81
N ALA A 21 1.44 7.77 2.86
CA ALA A 21 0.74 7.64 4.14
C ALA A 21 -0.76 7.92 3.97
N GLY A 22 -1.14 8.97 3.24
CA GLY A 22 -2.54 9.28 2.98
C GLY A 22 -3.27 8.15 2.25
N LEU A 23 -2.65 7.56 1.23
CA LEU A 23 -3.23 6.44 0.50
C LEU A 23 -3.32 5.15 1.34
N LEU A 24 -2.32 4.87 2.18
CA LEU A 24 -2.39 3.79 3.17
C LEU A 24 -3.54 4.00 4.17
N LEU A 25 -3.74 5.23 4.66
CA LEU A 25 -4.86 5.54 5.55
C LEU A 25 -6.22 5.32 4.87
N VAL A 26 -6.35 5.65 3.58
CA VAL A 26 -7.56 5.34 2.80
C VAL A 26 -7.79 3.83 2.71
N GLY A 27 -6.74 3.04 2.45
CA GLY A 27 -6.79 1.56 2.49
C GLY A 27 -7.23 1.03 3.85
N ALA A 28 -6.60 1.53 4.92
CA ALA A 28 -6.96 1.17 6.30
C ALA A 28 -8.42 1.44 6.60
N VAL A 29 -8.95 2.63 6.24
CA VAL A 29 -10.36 2.97 6.46
C VAL A 29 -11.28 2.03 5.68
N ALA A 30 -10.93 1.67 4.45
CA ALA A 30 -11.71 0.70 3.69
C ALA A 30 -11.74 -0.67 4.39
N HIS A 31 -10.58 -1.19 4.83
CA HIS A 31 -10.50 -2.47 5.54
C HIS A 31 -11.22 -2.45 6.90
N VAL A 32 -11.13 -1.36 7.65
CA VAL A 32 -11.89 -1.18 8.90
C VAL A 32 -13.39 -1.16 8.61
N THR A 33 -13.82 -0.47 7.55
CA THR A 33 -15.23 -0.41 7.16
C THR A 33 -15.76 -1.79 6.78
N ASP A 34 -14.99 -2.56 6.01
CA ASP A 34 -15.31 -3.94 5.65
C ASP A 34 -15.43 -4.83 6.91
N LEU A 35 -14.47 -4.69 7.84
CA LEU A 35 -14.46 -5.42 9.10
C LEU A 35 -15.67 -5.08 10.00
N LEU A 36 -16.08 -3.81 10.03
CA LEU A 36 -17.24 -3.36 10.82
C LEU A 36 -18.57 -3.84 10.23
N HIS A 37 -18.70 -3.86 8.91
CA HIS A 37 -19.94 -4.26 8.25
C HIS A 37 -20.11 -5.78 8.13
N HIS A 38 -19.01 -6.50 7.87
CA HIS A 38 -19.06 -7.91 7.48
C HIS A 38 -18.18 -8.83 8.37
N GLY A 39 -17.47 -8.26 9.34
CA GLY A 39 -16.58 -9.02 10.22
C GLY A 39 -15.33 -9.54 9.51
N LEU A 40 -14.70 -10.56 10.10
CA LEU A 40 -13.44 -11.14 9.61
C LEU A 40 -13.59 -11.95 8.31
N GLN A 41 -14.81 -12.11 7.80
CA GLN A 41 -15.13 -12.81 6.56
C GLN A 41 -15.95 -11.88 5.67
N ALA A 42 -15.35 -10.75 5.28
CA ALA A 42 -16.04 -9.75 4.49
C ALA A 42 -16.43 -10.23 3.08
N TYR A 43 -15.74 -11.24 2.57
CA TYR A 43 -15.93 -11.77 1.22
C TYR A 43 -16.26 -13.26 1.28
N ASP A 44 -17.54 -13.60 1.14
CA ASP A 44 -18.03 -15.00 1.20
C ASP A 44 -17.43 -15.90 0.11
N TRP A 45 -17.11 -15.34 -1.05
CA TRP A 45 -16.50 -16.05 -2.17
C TRP A 45 -15.00 -16.31 -1.98
N ALA A 46 -14.35 -15.62 -1.04
CA ALA A 46 -12.91 -15.69 -0.86
C ALA A 46 -12.54 -16.73 0.22
N PRO A 47 -11.43 -17.48 0.02
CA PRO A 47 -10.90 -18.37 1.05
C PRO A 47 -10.67 -17.65 2.39
N ARG A 48 -10.85 -18.37 3.49
CA ARG A 48 -10.69 -17.81 4.86
C ARG A 48 -9.36 -17.09 5.09
N TRP A 49 -8.26 -17.65 4.57
CA TRP A 49 -6.93 -17.05 4.75
C TRP A 49 -6.82 -15.67 4.07
N LEU A 50 -7.51 -15.48 2.94
CA LEU A 50 -7.47 -14.24 2.17
C LEU A 50 -8.28 -13.14 2.86
N ASN A 51 -9.43 -13.51 3.42
CA ASN A 51 -10.23 -12.66 4.30
C ASN A 51 -9.44 -12.20 5.55
N PHE A 52 -8.74 -13.12 6.20
CA PHE A 52 -7.87 -12.77 7.34
C PHE A 52 -6.73 -11.83 6.93
N TYR A 53 -6.12 -12.09 5.77
CA TYR A 53 -5.09 -11.23 5.23
C TYR A 53 -5.61 -9.81 5.00
N TRP A 54 -6.71 -9.62 4.26
CA TRP A 54 -7.30 -8.30 4.03
C TRP A 54 -7.75 -7.62 5.33
N SER A 55 -8.29 -8.37 6.29
CA SER A 55 -8.63 -7.83 7.61
C SER A 55 -7.39 -7.31 8.36
N SER A 56 -6.26 -8.01 8.24
CA SER A 56 -5.00 -7.59 8.88
C SER A 56 -4.41 -6.32 8.27
N LEU A 57 -4.72 -6.02 7.00
CA LEU A 57 -4.26 -4.80 6.33
C LEU A 57 -4.77 -3.55 7.01
N ALA A 58 -5.96 -3.59 7.63
CA ALA A 58 -6.48 -2.48 8.46
C ALA A 58 -5.45 -1.99 9.49
N LEU A 59 -4.75 -2.91 10.15
CA LEU A 59 -3.73 -2.57 11.15
C LEU A 59 -2.37 -2.28 10.51
N LEU A 60 -1.99 -3.06 9.50
CA LEU A 60 -0.69 -2.93 8.84
C LEU A 60 -0.56 -1.60 8.10
N ASP A 61 -1.63 -1.16 7.43
CA ASP A 61 -1.69 0.12 6.71
C ASP A 61 -1.58 1.31 7.66
N LEU A 62 -2.32 1.27 8.78
CA LEU A 62 -2.21 2.29 9.84
C LEU A 62 -0.79 2.36 10.38
N LEU A 63 -0.19 1.21 10.69
CA LEU A 63 1.16 1.14 11.21
C LEU A 63 2.18 1.70 10.20
N ALA A 64 2.08 1.31 8.93
CA ALA A 64 2.94 1.80 7.87
C ALA A 64 2.80 3.32 7.69
N ALA A 65 1.58 3.84 7.69
CA ALA A 65 1.30 5.28 7.60
C ALA A 65 1.92 6.04 8.78
N VAL A 66 1.71 5.57 10.03
CA VAL A 66 2.28 6.19 11.23
C VAL A 66 3.81 6.19 11.19
N LEU A 67 4.44 5.08 10.76
CA LEU A 67 5.89 4.99 10.63
C LEU A 67 6.43 5.95 9.56
N LEU A 68 5.75 6.09 8.43
CA LEU A 68 6.12 7.03 7.36
C LEU A 68 5.99 8.49 7.82
N ILE A 69 4.89 8.85 8.49
CA ILE A 69 4.69 10.19 9.07
C ILE A 69 5.75 10.48 10.13
N SER A 70 6.16 9.46 10.89
CA SER A 70 7.25 9.56 11.87
C SER A 70 8.65 9.66 11.24
N GLY A 71 8.77 9.64 9.90
CA GLY A 71 10.05 9.71 9.20
C GLY A 71 10.94 8.48 9.35
N LYS A 72 10.37 7.32 9.74
CA LYS A 72 11.12 6.09 10.00
C LYS A 72 11.30 5.28 8.71
N ARG A 73 12.53 4.86 8.42
CA ARG A 73 12.84 4.01 7.26
C ARG A 73 12.05 2.70 7.24
N ARG A 74 11.75 2.14 8.41
CA ARG A 74 10.90 0.94 8.57
C ARG A 74 9.49 1.13 8.00
N GLY A 75 8.96 2.36 7.97
CA GLY A 75 7.67 2.65 7.36
C GLY A 75 7.66 2.38 5.87
N THR A 76 8.72 2.78 5.15
CA THR A 76 8.86 2.49 3.72
C THR A 76 9.02 0.99 3.46
N GLU A 77 9.78 0.27 4.28
CA GLU A 77 9.96 -1.18 4.14
C GLU A 77 8.64 -1.92 4.33
N LEU A 78 7.88 -1.57 5.37
CA LEU A 78 6.58 -2.14 5.64
C LEU A 78 5.59 -1.82 4.52
N ALA A 79 5.54 -0.56 4.06
CA ALA A 79 4.69 -0.17 2.94
C ALA A 79 5.03 -0.97 1.67
N CYS A 80 6.30 -1.17 1.34
CA CYS A 80 6.69 -2.00 0.20
C CYS A 80 6.21 -3.45 0.35
N ALA A 81 6.36 -4.03 1.55
CA ALA A 81 5.92 -5.40 1.82
C ALA A 81 4.40 -5.54 1.70
N ILE A 82 3.65 -4.58 2.26
CA ILE A 82 2.19 -4.50 2.13
C ILE A 82 1.81 -4.42 0.65
N MET A 83 2.31 -3.44 -0.10
CA MET A 83 1.93 -3.26 -1.50
C MET A 83 2.24 -4.49 -2.36
N ALA A 84 3.39 -5.13 -2.15
CA ALA A 84 3.76 -6.32 -2.89
C ALA A 84 2.85 -7.52 -2.58
N THR A 85 2.57 -7.75 -1.29
CA THR A 85 1.72 -8.87 -0.86
C THR A 85 0.25 -8.64 -1.20
N ASP A 86 -0.24 -7.39 -1.10
CA ASP A 86 -1.63 -7.05 -1.35
C ASP A 86 -1.94 -7.11 -2.84
N LEU A 87 -1.01 -6.61 -3.67
CA LEU A 87 -1.12 -6.77 -5.12
C LEU A 87 -1.14 -8.25 -5.51
N ALA A 88 -0.28 -9.09 -4.93
CA ALA A 88 -0.26 -10.52 -5.21
C ALA A 88 -1.57 -11.21 -4.78
N ALA A 89 -2.09 -10.86 -3.60
CA ALA A 89 -3.34 -11.39 -3.07
C ALA A 89 -4.53 -11.02 -3.96
N ASN A 90 -4.65 -9.75 -4.36
CA ASN A 90 -5.71 -9.28 -5.24
C ASN A 90 -5.57 -9.81 -6.67
N TRP A 91 -4.35 -10.00 -7.16
CA TRP A 91 -4.10 -10.65 -8.45
C TRP A 91 -4.56 -12.12 -8.42
N TYR A 92 -4.19 -12.86 -7.38
CA TYR A 92 -4.66 -14.23 -7.17
C TYR A 92 -6.19 -14.29 -7.08
N ALA A 93 -6.81 -13.36 -6.36
CA ALA A 93 -8.27 -13.28 -6.24
C ALA A 93 -8.94 -13.03 -7.59
N ALA A 94 -8.47 -12.03 -8.34
CA ALA A 94 -9.05 -11.65 -9.63
C ALA A 94 -8.90 -12.76 -10.68
N TYR A 95 -7.69 -13.30 -10.85
CA TYR A 95 -7.41 -14.25 -11.93
C TYR A 95 -7.68 -15.71 -11.53
N GLY A 96 -7.32 -16.09 -10.30
CA GLY A 96 -7.38 -17.47 -9.82
C GLY A 96 -8.74 -17.89 -9.29
N ILE A 97 -9.49 -16.96 -8.68
CA ILE A 97 -10.81 -17.28 -8.07
C ILE A 97 -11.94 -16.71 -8.94
N GLN A 98 -11.88 -15.43 -9.27
CA GLN A 98 -12.97 -14.75 -9.98
C GLN A 98 -12.90 -14.90 -11.51
N HIS A 99 -11.80 -15.46 -12.04
CA HIS A 99 -11.54 -15.59 -13.48
C HIS A 99 -11.77 -14.28 -14.26
N SER A 100 -11.45 -13.17 -13.61
CA SER A 100 -11.53 -11.81 -14.14
C SER A 100 -10.18 -11.37 -14.70
N ASN A 101 -10.08 -10.10 -15.10
CA ASN A 101 -8.84 -9.51 -15.61
C ASN A 101 -8.65 -8.08 -15.09
N LEU A 102 -7.42 -7.57 -15.22
CA LEU A 102 -7.06 -6.22 -14.79
C LEU A 102 -7.94 -5.12 -15.39
N ALA A 103 -8.36 -5.26 -16.65
CA ALA A 103 -9.20 -4.25 -17.32
C ALA A 103 -10.61 -4.17 -16.70
N ALA A 104 -11.14 -5.30 -16.24
CA ALA A 104 -12.46 -5.39 -15.61
C ALA A 104 -12.47 -5.03 -14.11
N GLN A 105 -11.30 -4.80 -13.50
CA GLN A 105 -11.15 -4.61 -12.06
C GLN A 105 -10.55 -3.22 -11.72
N PRO A 106 -11.35 -2.16 -11.62
CA PRO A 106 -10.87 -0.81 -11.31
C PRO A 106 -10.12 -0.72 -9.98
N GLY A 107 -10.49 -1.55 -8.99
CA GLY A 107 -9.77 -1.66 -7.71
C GLY A 107 -8.34 -2.14 -7.91
N LEU A 108 -8.15 -3.21 -8.68
CA LEU A 108 -6.83 -3.77 -8.99
C LEU A 108 -5.97 -2.79 -9.80
N GLN A 109 -6.56 -2.02 -10.72
CA GLN A 109 -5.84 -0.98 -11.46
C GLN A 109 -5.27 0.11 -10.54
N ARG A 110 -6.09 0.61 -9.59
CA ARG A 110 -5.63 1.59 -8.59
C ARG A 110 -4.54 1.00 -7.70
N LEU A 111 -4.69 -0.27 -7.30
CA LEU A 111 -3.71 -0.97 -6.48
C LEU A 111 -2.37 -1.13 -7.21
N VAL A 112 -2.38 -1.47 -8.51
CA VAL A 112 -1.18 -1.52 -9.35
C VAL A 112 -0.50 -0.15 -9.42
N ALA A 113 -1.26 0.91 -9.68
CA ALA A 113 -0.72 2.27 -9.76
C ALA A 113 -0.08 2.70 -8.43
N PHE A 114 -0.75 2.41 -7.31
CA PHE A 114 -0.23 2.73 -5.99
C PHE A 114 1.01 1.89 -5.65
N THR A 115 1.01 0.60 -5.98
CA THR A 115 2.16 -0.29 -5.79
C THR A 115 3.37 0.19 -6.57
N ALA A 116 3.19 0.56 -7.85
CA ALA A 116 4.24 1.11 -8.68
C ALA A 116 4.81 2.42 -8.09
N PHE A 117 3.95 3.30 -7.57
CA PHE A 117 4.38 4.52 -6.88
C PHE A 117 5.23 4.22 -5.64
N VAL A 118 4.77 3.35 -4.74
CA VAL A 118 5.48 3.01 -3.49
C VAL A 118 6.82 2.33 -3.80
N LEU A 119 6.82 1.29 -4.64
CA LEU A 119 8.05 0.56 -4.98
C LEU A 119 9.03 1.41 -5.78
N GLY A 120 8.55 2.23 -6.71
CA GLY A 120 9.38 3.12 -7.52
C GLY A 120 10.04 4.23 -6.70
N THR A 121 9.36 4.74 -5.68
CA THR A 121 9.90 5.81 -4.82
C THR A 121 10.68 5.29 -3.61
N ALA A 122 10.56 4.01 -3.25
CA ALA A 122 11.17 3.45 -2.05
C ALA A 122 12.71 3.58 -1.97
N PRO A 123 13.50 3.28 -3.03
CA PRO A 123 14.96 3.43 -2.96
C PRO A 123 15.39 4.88 -2.70
N PHE A 124 14.59 5.83 -3.19
CA PHE A 124 14.83 7.25 -3.01
C PHE A 124 14.49 7.70 -1.58
N VAL A 125 13.30 7.35 -1.09
CA VAL A 125 12.82 7.72 0.25
C VAL A 125 13.69 7.07 1.34
N ARG A 126 14.04 5.78 1.22
CA ARG A 126 14.83 5.05 2.24
C ARG A 126 16.21 5.66 2.51
N ARG A 127 16.78 6.42 1.57
CA ARG A 127 18.08 7.10 1.73
C ARG A 127 17.99 8.39 2.56
N HIS A 128 16.79 8.92 2.75
CA HIS A 128 16.55 10.22 3.39
C HIS A 128 15.79 10.12 4.72
N LEU A 129 15.36 8.91 5.10
CA LEU A 129 14.69 8.62 6.37
C LEU A 129 15.68 8.04 7.39
N SER A 130 15.40 8.29 8.68
CA SER A 130 16.19 7.77 9.81
C SER A 130 15.99 6.27 10.04
#